data_AF-A0A7Y9HWR5-F1
#
_entry.id   AF-A0A7Y9HWR5-F1
#
_cell.length_a   1.000
_cell.length_b   1.000
_cell.length_c   1.000
_cell.angle_alpha   90.00
_cell.angle_beta   90.00
_cell.angle_gamma   90.00
#
_symmetry.space_group_name_H-M   'P 1'
#
loop_
_entity.id
_entity.type
_entity.pdbx_description
1 polymer ?
#
loop_
_entity_poly.entity_id
_entity_poly.type
_entity_poly.pdbx_seq_one_letter_code
_entity_poly.pdbx_strand_id
1 'polypeptide(L)'
;MLPKSFYEKPVTKIITAVLVMLSVQSHAQYLPLTGGTLSGNLTLSSNVQIQGSYYGFNIPALQPSSSSNTSIFTNNSTSTLDFVGWNNGWRFIPVNGSTYASPVLTIDPLGNTNISANTYIGKNLGIGTTSPNSTIDIRGYLSIGGTTGNLDPRDPPGTLPYLANTGQMVIGWNTSGGAGEADFISNQAGGGNGGFAFYNHDNSNKETQLMWLLANGNLLIGKTVPQTNSAYKLDVGGNVRANAITVNTSGADFVFDPVYKLMPLVDLSKYLNANHHLPGIASAKQMQADGVNLGDNQT
;
A
#
# COMPACT_ATOMS: atom_id res chain seq x y z
N MET A 1 87.00 36.49 47.80
CA MET A 1 87.86 36.06 46.68
C MET A 1 87.11 36.35 45.37
N LEU A 2 87.73 37.18 44.52
CA LEU A 2 87.36 37.56 43.13
C LEU A 2 87.52 36.37 42.14
N PRO A 3 87.26 36.49 40.81
CA PRO A 3 86.22 37.19 40.03
C PRO A 3 85.68 36.29 38.85
N LYS A 4 84.70 36.62 37.99
CA LYS A 4 84.70 37.49 36.77
C LYS A 4 83.38 37.16 36.03
N SER A 5 82.43 38.08 35.85
CA SER A 5 82.26 39.09 34.78
C SER A 5 81.79 38.56 33.41
N PHE A 6 80.65 39.06 32.92
CA PHE A 6 80.40 39.74 31.62
C PHE A 6 78.85 39.90 31.48
N TYR A 7 78.23 41.09 31.66
CA TYR A 7 77.97 42.18 30.67
C TYR A 7 77.35 41.66 29.35
N GLU A 8 76.23 42.11 28.77
CA GLU A 8 75.53 43.42 28.82
C GLU A 8 74.10 43.35 28.14
N LYS A 9 73.10 44.00 28.77
CA LYS A 9 71.89 44.79 28.35
C LYS A 9 70.91 44.47 27.17
N PRO A 10 69.67 45.06 27.22
CA PRO A 10 68.40 44.50 26.69
C PRO A 10 67.83 45.21 25.45
N VAL A 11 66.90 44.59 24.70
CA VAL A 11 65.94 45.33 23.82
C VAL A 11 64.57 44.61 23.68
N THR A 12 63.56 45.47 23.76
CA THR A 12 62.09 45.44 23.60
C THR A 12 61.50 44.59 22.45
N LYS A 13 60.28 44.09 22.70
CA LYS A 13 59.30 43.50 21.76
C LYS A 13 59.19 44.25 20.42
N ILE A 14 59.15 43.50 19.32
CA ILE A 14 58.27 43.77 18.18
C ILE A 14 57.60 42.45 17.78
N ILE A 15 56.29 42.37 18.01
CA ILE A 15 55.41 41.40 17.37
C ILE A 15 55.27 41.88 15.93
N THR A 16 55.85 41.15 14.98
CA THR A 16 55.50 41.28 13.57
C THR A 16 55.02 39.91 13.12
N ALA A 17 53.71 39.71 13.13
CA ALA A 17 53.09 38.69 12.30
C ALA A 17 53.32 39.12 10.85
N VAL A 18 54.28 38.48 10.17
CA VAL A 18 54.49 38.70 8.74
C VAL A 18 53.43 37.91 8.00
N LEU A 19 52.48 38.66 7.45
CA LEU A 19 51.61 38.26 6.35
C LEU A 19 52.50 37.83 5.19
N VAL A 20 52.56 36.53 4.89
CA VAL A 20 53.14 36.03 3.65
C VAL A 20 52.00 35.81 2.67
N MET A 21 51.71 36.83 1.85
CA MET A 21 51.12 36.60 0.54
C MET A 21 52.23 36.11 -0.38
N LEU A 22 52.20 34.83 -0.73
CA LEU A 22 52.99 34.29 -1.84
C LEU A 22 52.02 33.65 -2.82
N SER A 23 51.71 34.40 -3.88
CA SER A 23 51.17 33.86 -5.12
C SER A 23 52.26 33.01 -5.76
N VAL A 24 52.19 31.69 -5.57
CA VAL A 24 52.96 30.75 -6.38
C VAL A 24 51.97 29.75 -6.94
N GLN A 25 51.89 29.71 -8.27
CA GLN A 25 51.18 28.69 -9.01
C GLN A 25 51.61 27.30 -8.49
N SER A 26 50.59 26.44 -8.32
CA SER A 26 50.67 24.98 -8.26
C SER A 26 51.32 24.29 -7.05
N HIS A 27 51.20 24.80 -5.83
CA HIS A 27 51.44 23.97 -4.63
C HIS A 27 50.37 24.20 -3.57
N ALA A 28 49.62 23.16 -3.22
CA ALA A 28 48.69 23.18 -2.11
C ALA A 28 49.47 23.43 -0.81
N GLN A 29 49.30 24.60 -0.21
CA GLN A 29 49.80 24.88 1.13
C GLN A 29 48.91 24.11 2.12
N TYR A 30 49.43 22.99 2.63
CA TYR A 30 48.85 22.37 3.81
C TYR A 30 49.08 23.32 4.98
N LEU A 31 47.99 23.77 5.62
CA LEU A 31 48.04 24.40 6.92
C LEU A 31 47.74 23.31 7.96
N PRO A 32 48.74 22.59 8.49
CA PRO A 32 48.49 21.59 9.52
C PRO A 32 48.04 22.31 10.79
N LEU A 33 46.74 22.22 11.10
CA LEU A 33 46.20 22.58 12.39
C LEU A 33 46.20 21.33 13.27
N THR A 34 47.20 21.21 14.14
CA THR A 34 47.24 20.14 15.15
C THR A 34 46.41 20.56 16.36
N GLY A 35 45.08 20.45 16.24
CA GLY A 35 44.13 20.92 17.24
C GLY A 35 43.96 22.46 17.23
N GLY A 36 42.73 22.91 17.05
CA GLY A 36 42.37 24.34 17.03
C GLY A 36 41.12 24.63 16.19
N THR A 37 40.55 25.82 16.36
CA THR A 37 39.42 26.31 15.55
C THR A 37 39.95 27.23 14.46
N LEU A 38 39.61 26.96 13.19
CA LEU A 38 39.80 27.93 12.11
C LEU A 38 38.63 28.92 12.15
N SER A 39 38.87 30.19 12.46
CA SER A 39 37.87 31.25 12.48
C SER A 39 38.09 32.25 11.33
N GLY A 40 37.06 32.49 10.50
CA GLY A 40 37.11 33.42 9.37
C GLY A 40 36.47 32.84 8.10
N ASN A 41 36.49 33.62 7.00
CA ASN A 41 36.00 33.15 5.69
C ASN A 41 37.10 32.33 5.00
N LEU A 42 36.77 31.10 4.60
CA LEU A 42 37.63 30.24 3.80
C LEU A 42 37.14 30.26 2.35
N THR A 43 37.87 30.95 1.47
CA THR A 43 37.60 30.95 0.02
C THR A 43 38.54 29.95 -0.64
N LEU A 44 37.99 28.98 -1.37
CA LEU A 44 38.75 27.94 -2.05
C LEU A 44 38.48 27.98 -3.55
N SER A 45 39.54 27.81 -4.34
CA SER A 45 39.48 27.75 -5.80
C SER A 45 39.24 26.34 -6.35
N SER A 46 39.10 25.34 -5.48
CA SER A 46 38.92 23.93 -5.83
C SER A 46 38.21 23.15 -4.72
N ASN A 47 37.95 21.86 -4.95
CA ASN A 47 37.26 20.97 -4.02
C ASN A 47 37.99 20.83 -2.67
N VAL A 48 37.21 20.81 -1.58
CA VAL A 48 37.69 20.38 -0.25
C VAL A 48 37.65 18.86 -0.18
N GLN A 49 38.78 18.22 0.12
CA GLN A 49 38.82 16.82 0.55
C GLN A 49 39.14 16.76 2.04
N ILE A 50 38.23 16.20 2.84
CA ILE A 50 38.46 15.89 4.25
C ILE A 50 38.77 14.39 4.32
N GLN A 51 39.98 14.01 4.74
CA GLN A 51 40.41 12.61 4.90
C GLN A 51 40.54 12.27 6.40
N GLY A 52 39.84 11.23 6.86
CA GLY A 52 39.92 10.71 8.24
C GLY A 52 38.63 10.05 8.74
N SER A 53 38.69 9.29 9.85
CA SER A 53 37.51 8.79 10.55
C SER A 53 36.85 9.93 11.32
N TYR A 54 35.62 10.27 10.96
CA TYR A 54 34.93 11.44 11.48
C TYR A 54 33.58 11.06 12.09
N TYR A 55 33.31 11.53 13.31
CA TYR A 55 32.02 11.38 13.99
C TYR A 55 31.00 12.46 13.54
N GLY A 56 30.86 12.62 12.21
CA GLY A 56 29.86 13.49 11.58
C GLY A 56 30.20 14.99 11.52
N PHE A 57 29.73 15.66 10.46
CA PHE A 57 29.92 17.11 10.23
C PHE A 57 29.03 17.91 11.18
N ASN A 58 29.56 18.22 12.36
CA ASN A 58 28.88 19.07 13.32
C ASN A 58 29.00 20.52 12.86
N ILE A 59 27.94 21.08 12.27
CA ILE A 59 27.77 22.52 12.04
C ILE A 59 27.01 23.06 13.25
N PRO A 60 27.68 23.52 14.32
CA PRO A 60 27.03 23.89 15.56
C PRO A 60 26.59 25.34 15.42
N ALA A 61 25.55 25.57 14.60
CA ALA A 61 24.66 26.73 14.54
C ALA A 61 24.03 26.84 13.14
N LEU A 62 23.05 25.99 12.86
CA LEU A 62 22.03 26.25 11.84
C LEU A 62 20.67 26.19 12.53
N GLN A 63 20.45 27.06 13.53
CA GLN A 63 19.08 27.48 13.82
C GLN A 63 18.69 28.37 12.64
N PRO A 64 17.78 27.97 11.74
CA PRO A 64 17.16 28.94 10.87
C PRO A 64 16.49 29.96 11.81
N SER A 65 17.04 31.18 11.87
CA SER A 65 16.22 32.31 12.29
C SER A 65 14.97 32.29 11.40
N SER A 66 13.82 32.65 11.95
CA SER A 66 12.47 32.50 11.36
C SER A 66 12.24 33.13 9.97
N SER A 67 13.29 33.56 9.29
CA SER A 67 13.32 34.30 8.04
C SER A 67 14.40 33.86 7.03
N SER A 68 15.22 32.82 7.30
CA SER A 68 16.34 32.52 6.38
C SER A 68 16.65 31.03 6.23
N ASN A 69 16.45 30.51 5.01
CA ASN A 69 16.89 29.20 4.58
C ASN A 69 18.43 29.15 4.57
N THR A 70 19.02 28.13 5.17
CA THR A 70 20.46 27.89 5.12
C THR A 70 20.73 26.64 4.28
N SER A 71 21.30 26.84 3.10
CA SER A 71 21.69 25.74 2.20
C SER A 71 23.01 25.13 2.66
N ILE A 72 23.05 23.81 2.82
CA ILE A 72 24.22 23.07 3.32
C ILE A 72 25.05 22.49 2.17
N PHE A 73 24.40 22.15 1.05
CA PHE A 73 25.03 21.75 -0.20
C PHE A 73 24.33 22.49 -1.35
N THR A 74 25.03 23.43 -2.00
CA THR A 74 24.57 24.09 -3.23
C THR A 74 25.51 23.71 -4.36
N ASN A 75 25.01 23.01 -5.38
CA ASN A 75 25.81 22.75 -6.58
C ASN A 75 25.48 23.83 -7.63
N ASN A 76 26.37 24.82 -7.79
CA ASN A 76 26.17 25.95 -8.70
C ASN A 76 26.31 25.59 -10.20
N SER A 77 26.65 24.33 -10.48
CA SER A 77 26.74 23.80 -11.83
C SER A 77 25.57 22.83 -12.05
N THR A 78 24.49 23.36 -12.63
CA THR A 78 23.43 22.61 -13.33
C THR A 78 22.69 21.50 -12.54
N SER A 79 22.60 21.56 -11.21
CA SER A 79 22.09 20.43 -10.41
C SER A 79 20.71 20.64 -9.80
N THR A 80 19.97 19.54 -9.70
CA THR A 80 18.51 19.43 -9.70
C THR A 80 17.85 19.28 -8.32
N LEU A 81 18.61 19.32 -7.21
CA LEU A 81 18.08 19.11 -5.86
C LEU A 81 18.96 19.75 -4.77
N ASP A 82 18.41 20.71 -4.01
CA ASP A 82 19.07 21.34 -2.85
C ASP A 82 18.58 20.71 -1.52
N PHE A 83 19.51 20.48 -0.59
CA PHE A 83 19.22 20.08 0.80
C PHE A 83 19.22 21.32 1.70
N VAL A 84 18.05 21.68 2.20
CA VAL A 84 17.85 22.93 2.96
C VAL A 84 17.24 22.64 4.31
N GLY A 85 17.88 23.14 5.37
CA GLY A 85 17.28 23.17 6.72
C GLY A 85 16.15 24.19 6.78
N TRP A 86 14.99 23.82 7.33
CA TRP A 86 13.81 24.68 7.41
C TRP A 86 13.03 24.44 8.70
N ASN A 87 12.81 25.48 9.53
CA ASN A 87 11.98 25.43 10.73
C ASN A 87 12.17 24.15 11.59
N ASN A 88 13.42 23.81 11.92
CA ASN A 88 13.81 22.60 12.67
C ASN A 88 13.57 21.25 11.96
N GLY A 89 13.28 21.26 10.66
CA GLY A 89 13.14 20.09 9.79
C GLY A 89 14.03 20.16 8.54
N TRP A 90 13.86 19.18 7.65
CA TRP A 90 14.67 19.03 6.44
C TRP A 90 13.80 19.05 5.18
N ARG A 91 14.27 19.70 4.12
CA ARG A 91 13.59 19.76 2.81
C ARG A 91 14.54 19.36 1.69
N PHE A 92 14.01 18.59 0.74
CA PHE A 92 14.62 18.36 -0.57
C PHE A 92 13.86 19.21 -1.59
N ILE A 93 14.55 20.18 -2.20
CA ILE A 93 13.92 21.15 -3.10
C ILE A 93 14.48 20.97 -4.51
N PRO A 94 13.66 20.66 -5.52
CA PRO A 94 14.11 20.71 -6.90
C PRO A 94 14.48 22.14 -7.28
N VAL A 95 15.68 22.35 -7.81
CA VAL A 95 16.12 23.65 -8.30
C VAL A 95 16.00 23.65 -9.83
N ASN A 96 15.20 24.58 -10.36
CA ASN A 96 15.11 24.83 -11.80
C ASN A 96 15.35 26.33 -12.03
N GLY A 97 16.61 26.72 -12.19
CA GLY A 97 17.00 28.14 -12.24
C GLY A 97 16.95 28.82 -10.86
N SER A 98 16.56 30.11 -10.82
CA SER A 98 16.61 30.98 -9.63
C SER A 98 15.36 30.95 -8.75
N THR A 99 14.41 30.04 -8.99
CA THR A 99 13.17 29.89 -8.22
C THR A 99 13.09 28.52 -7.56
N TYR A 100 12.98 28.49 -6.22
CA TYR A 100 12.72 27.27 -5.45
C TYR A 100 11.30 26.77 -5.74
N ALA A 101 11.16 25.55 -6.25
CA ALA A 101 9.86 24.88 -6.34
C ALA A 101 9.35 24.47 -4.95
N SER A 102 8.06 24.10 -4.84
CA SER A 102 7.55 23.43 -3.63
C SER A 102 8.41 22.21 -3.28
N PRO A 103 8.66 21.95 -1.99
CA PRO A 103 9.55 20.85 -1.60
C PRO A 103 8.89 19.52 -1.95
N VAL A 104 9.65 18.60 -2.54
CA VAL A 104 9.11 17.30 -2.96
C VAL A 104 9.11 16.29 -1.81
N LEU A 105 10.02 16.46 -0.85
CA LEU A 105 10.11 15.67 0.38
C LEU A 105 10.41 16.61 1.56
N THR A 106 9.62 16.53 2.61
CA THR A 106 9.84 17.26 3.87
C THR A 106 9.79 16.32 5.07
N ILE A 107 10.68 16.51 6.03
CA ILE A 107 10.59 15.90 7.36
C ILE A 107 10.37 17.04 8.35
N ASP A 108 9.22 17.03 9.03
CA ASP A 108 8.87 18.05 10.02
C ASP A 108 9.55 17.79 11.39
N PRO A 109 9.49 18.75 12.34
CA PRO A 109 10.12 18.59 13.65
C PRO A 109 9.54 17.45 14.52
N LEU A 110 8.36 16.94 14.18
CA LEU A 110 7.74 15.79 14.84
C LEU A 110 8.16 14.46 14.19
N GLY A 111 8.96 14.51 13.12
CA GLY A 111 9.42 13.35 12.35
C GLY A 111 8.45 12.91 11.26
N ASN A 112 7.38 13.67 10.99
CA ASN A 112 6.46 13.33 9.91
C ASN A 112 7.13 13.57 8.56
N THR A 113 7.03 12.58 7.68
CA THR A 113 7.53 12.66 6.32
C THR A 113 6.39 12.94 5.36
N ASN A 114 6.49 14.01 4.58
CA ASN A 114 5.55 14.34 3.51
C ASN A 114 6.27 14.25 2.17
N ILE A 115 5.70 13.50 1.23
CA ILE A 115 6.15 13.40 -0.16
C ILE A 115 5.04 13.94 -1.05
N SER A 116 5.28 15.07 -1.71
CA SER A 116 4.26 15.78 -2.51
C SER A 116 4.36 15.47 -4.01
N ALA A 117 5.03 14.39 -4.38
CA ALA A 117 5.17 13.93 -5.75
C ALA A 117 4.89 12.42 -5.84
N ASN A 118 4.59 11.95 -7.05
CA ASN A 118 4.49 10.53 -7.34
C ASN A 118 5.81 9.84 -6.96
N THR A 119 5.71 8.77 -6.18
CA THR A 119 6.87 8.01 -5.71
C THR A 119 6.89 6.65 -6.39
N TYR A 120 7.97 6.35 -7.12
CA TYR A 120 8.23 5.03 -7.67
C TYR A 120 9.19 4.27 -6.75
N ILE A 121 8.73 3.16 -6.18
CA ILE A 121 9.54 2.27 -5.34
C ILE A 121 9.85 1.01 -6.16
N GLY A 122 11.09 0.88 -6.63
CA GLY A 122 11.50 -0.25 -7.47
C GLY A 122 11.70 -1.58 -6.72
N LYS A 123 11.45 -1.60 -5.40
CA LYS A 123 11.57 -2.75 -4.50
C LYS A 123 10.45 -2.71 -3.44
N ASN A 124 10.58 -3.49 -2.39
CA ASN A 124 9.59 -3.61 -1.31
C ASN A 124 9.58 -2.37 -0.39
N LEU A 125 8.38 -1.89 -0.05
CA LEU A 125 8.11 -0.91 1.00
C LEU A 125 7.65 -1.63 2.28
N GLY A 126 8.44 -1.52 3.34
CA GLY A 126 8.06 -2.01 4.67
C GLY A 126 7.49 -0.88 5.54
N ILE A 127 6.33 -1.10 6.16
CA ILE A 127 5.76 -0.22 7.18
C ILE A 127 5.68 -1.03 8.48
N GLY A 128 6.47 -0.63 9.49
CA GLY A 128 6.60 -1.40 10.73
C GLY A 128 7.49 -2.66 10.62
N THR A 129 8.24 -2.81 9.53
CA THR A 129 9.22 -3.88 9.32
C THR A 129 10.41 -3.38 8.50
N THR A 130 11.62 -3.87 8.81
CA THR A 130 12.84 -3.62 8.03
C THR A 130 13.13 -4.72 6.99
N SER A 131 12.37 -5.81 7.03
CA SER A 131 12.54 -6.98 6.17
C SER A 131 11.20 -7.35 5.51
N PRO A 132 10.70 -6.53 4.57
CA PRO A 132 9.40 -6.74 3.92
C PRO A 132 9.43 -7.96 2.98
N ASN A 133 8.42 -8.83 3.07
CA ASN A 133 8.32 -10.06 2.26
C ASN A 133 7.55 -9.87 0.94
N SER A 134 6.95 -8.71 0.73
CA SER A 134 6.15 -8.35 -0.45
C SER A 134 6.43 -6.90 -0.86
N THR A 135 5.99 -6.51 -2.07
CA THR A 135 6.18 -5.14 -2.59
C THR A 135 5.69 -4.06 -1.63
N ILE A 136 4.63 -4.35 -0.86
CA ILE A 136 4.21 -3.57 0.31
C ILE A 136 3.94 -4.57 1.44
N ASP A 137 4.63 -4.45 2.58
CA ASP A 137 4.45 -5.26 3.80
C ASP A 137 4.17 -4.33 4.99
N ILE A 138 2.95 -4.37 5.53
CA ILE A 138 2.50 -3.50 6.62
C ILE A 138 2.29 -4.33 7.87
N ARG A 139 3.05 -4.02 8.93
CA ARG A 139 2.89 -4.56 10.29
C ARG A 139 2.03 -3.61 11.11
N GLY A 140 0.71 -3.71 10.95
CA GLY A 140 -0.25 -2.84 11.65
C GLY A 140 -1.53 -2.68 10.85
N TYR A 141 -2.25 -1.58 11.10
CA TYR A 141 -3.46 -1.25 10.37
C TYR A 141 -3.15 -0.44 9.11
N LEU A 142 -3.88 -0.74 8.05
CA LEU A 142 -3.93 0.05 6.82
C LEU A 142 -5.29 0.75 6.76
N SER A 143 -5.28 2.08 6.70
CA SER A 143 -6.48 2.89 6.47
C SER A 143 -6.48 3.39 5.03
N ILE A 144 -7.51 3.06 4.26
CA ILE A 144 -7.70 3.47 2.85
C ILE A 144 -9.10 4.08 2.74
N GLY A 145 -9.22 5.25 2.11
CA GLY A 145 -10.50 5.92 1.86
C GLY A 145 -10.40 7.44 1.76
N GLY A 146 -11.56 8.11 1.73
CA GLY A 146 -11.68 9.57 1.63
C GLY A 146 -12.14 10.07 0.26
N THR A 147 -12.34 11.38 0.15
CA THR A 147 -12.93 12.05 -1.04
C THR A 147 -12.12 11.85 -2.33
N THR A 148 -10.84 11.49 -2.22
CA THR A 148 -9.94 11.24 -3.36
C THR A 148 -9.96 9.78 -3.85
N GLY A 149 -10.62 8.87 -3.14
CA GLY A 149 -10.69 7.44 -3.46
C GLY A 149 -12.01 7.00 -4.08
N ASN A 150 -12.75 7.92 -4.74
CA ASN A 150 -14.09 7.65 -5.25
C ASN A 150 -14.11 6.61 -6.39
N LEU A 151 -14.82 5.49 -6.20
CA LEU A 151 -15.05 4.46 -7.20
C LEU A 151 -16.51 4.38 -7.68
N ASP A 152 -17.37 5.36 -7.38
CA ASP A 152 -18.76 5.35 -7.88
C ASP A 152 -18.77 5.23 -9.42
N PRO A 153 -19.33 4.13 -9.98
CA PRO A 153 -19.38 3.95 -11.43
C PRO A 153 -20.23 5.00 -12.14
N ARG A 154 -21.04 5.79 -11.41
CA ARG A 154 -21.88 6.87 -11.91
C ARG A 154 -21.15 8.23 -11.94
N ASP A 155 -19.98 8.37 -11.32
CA ASP A 155 -19.28 9.66 -11.23
C ASP A 155 -17.74 9.55 -11.14
N PRO A 156 -17.00 9.77 -12.25
CA PRO A 156 -17.43 9.81 -13.65
C PRO A 156 -17.52 8.41 -14.31
N PRO A 157 -18.40 8.21 -15.31
CA PRO A 157 -18.51 6.95 -16.04
C PRO A 157 -17.21 6.63 -16.80
N GLY A 158 -16.61 5.47 -16.52
CA GLY A 158 -15.43 4.97 -17.24
C GLY A 158 -14.07 5.27 -16.60
N THR A 159 -13.98 5.26 -15.27
CA THR A 159 -12.77 5.63 -14.50
C THR A 159 -11.62 4.61 -14.49
N LEU A 160 -11.85 3.36 -14.93
CA LEU A 160 -10.88 2.27 -14.76
C LEU A 160 -10.48 1.52 -16.06
N PRO A 161 -10.34 2.16 -17.24
CA PRO A 161 -9.94 1.47 -18.47
C PRO A 161 -8.52 0.90 -18.37
N TYR A 162 -7.68 1.49 -17.52
CA TYR A 162 -6.34 0.99 -17.23
C TYR A 162 -6.33 -0.40 -16.57
N LEU A 163 -7.46 -0.87 -16.03
CA LEU A 163 -7.58 -2.22 -15.48
C LEU A 163 -7.84 -3.29 -16.55
N ALA A 164 -8.15 -2.91 -17.79
CA ALA A 164 -8.49 -3.88 -18.82
C ALA A 164 -7.37 -4.90 -19.05
N ASN A 165 -7.69 -6.19 -18.85
CA ASN A 165 -6.79 -7.34 -19.02
C ASN A 165 -5.56 -7.36 -18.10
N THR A 166 -5.54 -6.59 -17.02
CA THR A 166 -4.35 -6.50 -16.15
C THR A 166 -4.33 -7.53 -15.02
N GLY A 167 -5.48 -8.10 -14.65
CA GLY A 167 -5.59 -8.91 -13.43
C GLY A 167 -5.44 -8.09 -12.14
N GLN A 168 -5.39 -6.76 -12.24
CA GLN A 168 -5.21 -5.89 -11.10
C GLN A 168 -6.52 -5.70 -10.33
N MET A 169 -6.36 -5.27 -9.09
CA MET A 169 -7.43 -4.96 -8.16
C MET A 169 -7.29 -3.51 -7.69
N VAL A 170 -8.43 -2.82 -7.55
CA VAL A 170 -8.51 -1.49 -6.93
C VAL A 170 -9.46 -1.57 -5.75
N ILE A 171 -9.07 -0.91 -4.66
CA ILE A 171 -9.86 -0.75 -3.45
C ILE A 171 -10.08 0.74 -3.29
N GLY A 172 -11.33 1.13 -3.07
CA GLY A 172 -11.70 2.53 -2.87
C GLY A 172 -13.03 2.66 -2.15
N TRP A 173 -13.60 3.85 -2.20
CA TRP A 173 -14.81 4.19 -1.47
C TRP A 173 -15.80 4.89 -2.39
N ASN A 174 -17.07 4.95 -2.01
CA ASN A 174 -18.02 5.82 -2.67
C ASN A 174 -18.27 7.08 -1.82
N THR A 175 -17.98 8.26 -2.35
CA THR A 175 -18.39 9.53 -1.70
C THR A 175 -19.11 10.48 -2.65
N SER A 176 -20.38 10.19 -2.95
CA SER A 176 -21.41 11.21 -3.13
C SER A 176 -22.83 10.60 -3.04
N GLY A 177 -23.46 10.72 -1.86
CA GLY A 177 -24.92 10.51 -1.72
C GLY A 177 -25.45 9.06 -1.76
N GLY A 178 -24.60 8.04 -1.67
CA GLY A 178 -24.96 6.61 -1.59
C GLY A 178 -24.90 6.01 -0.16
N ALA A 179 -25.03 4.68 -0.07
CA ALA A 179 -25.17 3.92 1.19
C ALA A 179 -23.86 3.69 1.97
N GLY A 180 -22.74 4.29 1.53
CA GLY A 180 -21.49 4.38 2.29
C GLY A 180 -20.58 3.16 2.16
N GLU A 181 -20.68 2.42 1.06
CA GLU A 181 -19.92 1.18 0.85
C GLU A 181 -18.45 1.40 0.44
N ALA A 182 -17.63 0.39 0.79
CA ALA A 182 -16.28 0.21 0.26
C ALA A 182 -16.35 -0.65 -1.01
N ASP A 183 -15.65 -0.22 -2.05
CA ASP A 183 -15.68 -0.89 -3.35
C ASP A 183 -14.37 -1.67 -3.59
N PHE A 184 -14.56 -2.91 -4.04
CA PHE A 184 -13.49 -3.83 -4.43
C PHE A 184 -13.71 -4.21 -5.89
N ILE A 185 -12.80 -3.78 -6.76
CA ILE A 185 -12.92 -3.99 -8.21
C ILE A 185 -11.73 -4.81 -8.68
N SER A 186 -11.98 -6.05 -9.12
CA SER A 186 -10.98 -6.95 -9.71
C SER A 186 -11.16 -7.02 -11.22
N ASN A 187 -10.06 -7.02 -11.98
CA ASN A 187 -10.08 -7.40 -13.39
C ASN A 187 -9.79 -8.90 -13.57
N GLN A 188 -10.53 -9.57 -14.45
CA GLN A 188 -10.39 -11.02 -14.70
C GLN A 188 -9.16 -11.43 -15.53
N ALA A 189 -8.25 -10.48 -15.84
CA ALA A 189 -7.16 -10.62 -16.79
C ALA A 189 -7.64 -11.12 -18.17
N GLY A 190 -6.74 -11.66 -18.99
CA GLY A 190 -7.09 -12.27 -20.28
C GLY A 190 -7.66 -13.70 -20.20
N GLY A 191 -7.85 -14.26 -19.00
CA GLY A 191 -7.90 -15.71 -18.79
C GLY A 191 -9.24 -16.36 -18.40
N GLY A 192 -10.32 -15.59 -18.19
CA GLY A 192 -11.68 -16.12 -18.02
C GLY A 192 -11.92 -16.94 -16.74
N ASN A 193 -12.51 -16.30 -15.73
CA ASN A 193 -13.35 -16.83 -14.63
C ASN A 193 -13.51 -15.72 -13.57
N GLY A 194 -12.44 -14.95 -13.34
CA GLY A 194 -12.39 -13.73 -12.52
C GLY A 194 -12.96 -13.86 -11.11
N GLY A 195 -13.22 -12.71 -10.48
CA GLY A 195 -13.85 -12.62 -9.17
C GLY A 195 -12.88 -12.69 -7.99
N PHE A 196 -13.40 -13.04 -6.82
CA PHE A 196 -12.70 -12.98 -5.54
C PHE A 196 -12.68 -14.34 -4.85
N ALA A 197 -11.48 -14.89 -4.65
CA ALA A 197 -11.28 -16.12 -3.92
C ALA A 197 -10.62 -15.84 -2.55
N PHE A 198 -11.12 -16.51 -1.52
CA PHE A 198 -10.63 -16.39 -0.15
C PHE A 198 -9.96 -17.70 0.25
N TYR A 199 -8.71 -17.63 0.71
CA TYR A 199 -7.89 -18.79 1.07
C TYR A 199 -7.51 -18.75 2.55
N ASN A 200 -7.43 -19.93 3.15
CA ASN A 200 -6.68 -20.16 4.38
C ASN A 200 -5.28 -20.66 4.01
N HIS A 201 -4.25 -20.05 4.60
CA HIS A 201 -2.88 -20.56 4.60
C HIS A 201 -2.59 -21.16 5.97
N ASP A 202 -2.47 -22.49 6.06
CA ASP A 202 -2.23 -23.14 7.35
C ASP A 202 -0.74 -23.14 7.76
N ASN A 203 -0.47 -23.56 9.00
CA ASN A 203 0.89 -23.65 9.55
C ASN A 203 1.77 -24.71 8.86
N SER A 204 1.21 -25.51 7.95
CA SER A 204 1.93 -26.51 7.15
C SER A 204 2.18 -26.02 5.71
N ASN A 205 1.97 -24.73 5.44
CA ASN A 205 2.06 -24.11 4.11
C ASN A 205 1.11 -24.73 3.08
N LYS A 206 -0.10 -25.05 3.50
CA LYS A 206 -1.16 -25.46 2.59
C LYS A 206 -2.19 -24.37 2.42
N GLU A 207 -2.45 -24.02 1.17
CA GLU A 207 -3.52 -23.12 0.76
C GLU A 207 -4.80 -23.91 0.53
N THR A 208 -5.87 -23.50 1.21
CA THR A 208 -7.21 -24.08 1.04
C THR A 208 -8.20 -22.98 0.70
N GLN A 209 -8.83 -23.06 -0.46
CA GLN A 209 -9.88 -22.12 -0.86
C GLN A 209 -11.12 -22.35 0.01
N LEU A 210 -11.57 -21.30 0.68
CA LEU A 210 -12.74 -21.31 1.57
C LEU A 210 -14.01 -20.89 0.84
N MET A 211 -13.90 -19.84 0.02
CA MET A 211 -15.02 -19.17 -0.64
C MET A 211 -14.55 -18.58 -1.97
N TRP A 212 -15.44 -18.52 -2.96
CA TRP A 212 -15.19 -17.78 -4.20
C TRP A 212 -16.47 -17.09 -4.69
N LEU A 213 -16.43 -15.76 -4.79
CA LEU A 213 -17.39 -14.97 -5.56
C LEU A 213 -16.91 -14.86 -7.00
N LEU A 214 -17.51 -15.64 -7.90
CA LEU A 214 -17.14 -15.71 -9.32
C LEU A 214 -17.50 -14.40 -10.05
N ALA A 215 -16.87 -14.14 -11.20
CA ALA A 215 -17.14 -12.92 -11.99
C ALA A 215 -18.59 -12.80 -12.48
N ASN A 216 -19.32 -13.92 -12.56
CA ASN A 216 -20.75 -13.94 -12.91
C ASN A 216 -21.69 -13.73 -11.69
N GLY A 217 -21.13 -13.44 -10.52
CA GLY A 217 -21.84 -13.19 -9.27
C GLY A 217 -22.28 -14.45 -8.51
N ASN A 218 -21.85 -15.65 -8.92
CA ASN A 218 -22.13 -16.88 -8.18
C ASN A 218 -21.18 -17.03 -6.98
N LEU A 219 -21.71 -17.43 -5.82
CA LEU A 219 -20.97 -17.64 -4.59
C LEU A 219 -20.78 -19.14 -4.31
N LEU A 220 -19.53 -19.58 -4.23
CA LEU A 220 -19.15 -20.93 -3.83
C LEU A 220 -18.62 -20.92 -2.39
N ILE A 221 -19.08 -21.85 -1.56
CA ILE A 221 -18.58 -22.04 -0.18
C ILE A 221 -18.14 -23.49 0.00
N GLY A 222 -16.88 -23.73 0.36
CA GLY A 222 -16.36 -25.09 0.59
C GLY A 222 -16.32 -25.99 -0.65
N LYS A 223 -16.33 -25.40 -1.86
CA LYS A 223 -16.22 -26.10 -3.14
C LYS A 223 -14.94 -25.67 -3.86
N THR A 224 -14.28 -26.61 -4.52
CA THR A 224 -13.16 -26.32 -5.45
C THR A 224 -13.68 -26.05 -6.85
N VAL A 225 -12.95 -25.26 -7.63
CA VAL A 225 -13.29 -24.92 -9.01
C VAL A 225 -12.97 -26.04 -10.01
N PRO A 226 -13.70 -26.11 -11.14
CA PRO A 226 -14.79 -25.22 -11.57
C PRO A 226 -16.10 -25.43 -10.81
N GLN A 227 -16.96 -24.40 -10.78
CA GLN A 227 -18.32 -24.53 -10.25
C GLN A 227 -18.98 -25.74 -10.91
N THR A 228 -19.21 -26.79 -10.13
CA THR A 228 -19.75 -28.04 -10.65
C THR A 228 -21.17 -27.88 -11.19
N ASN A 229 -21.92 -26.87 -10.70
CA ASN A 229 -23.26 -26.57 -11.18
C ASN A 229 -23.50 -25.06 -11.30
N SER A 230 -23.31 -24.51 -12.50
CA SER A 230 -23.45 -23.09 -12.81
C SER A 230 -24.86 -22.51 -12.69
N ALA A 231 -25.89 -23.36 -12.54
CA ALA A 231 -27.28 -22.93 -12.41
C ALA A 231 -27.57 -22.27 -11.06
N TYR A 232 -26.77 -22.55 -10.03
CA TYR A 232 -26.99 -22.02 -8.69
C TYR A 232 -26.19 -20.75 -8.42
N LYS A 233 -26.86 -19.72 -7.86
CA LYS A 233 -26.21 -18.50 -7.36
C LYS A 233 -25.43 -18.71 -6.07
N LEU A 234 -25.85 -19.67 -5.25
CA LEU A 234 -25.16 -20.10 -4.03
C LEU A 234 -24.98 -21.62 -4.09
N ASP A 235 -23.74 -22.10 -4.10
CA ASP A 235 -23.40 -23.52 -4.11
C ASP A 235 -22.49 -23.85 -2.90
N VAL A 236 -22.99 -24.70 -2.01
CA VAL A 236 -22.35 -25.01 -0.73
C VAL A 236 -21.90 -26.47 -0.69
N GLY A 237 -20.60 -26.68 -0.47
CA GLY A 237 -19.99 -27.98 -0.22
C GLY A 237 -20.16 -28.41 1.24
N GLY A 238 -21.34 -28.91 1.58
CA GLY A 238 -21.63 -29.42 2.93
C GLY A 238 -23.03 -29.06 3.42
N ASN A 239 -23.27 -29.26 4.71
CA ASN A 239 -24.56 -28.99 5.33
C ASN A 239 -24.69 -27.50 5.71
N VAL A 240 -25.87 -26.93 5.50
CA VAL A 240 -26.23 -25.57 5.95
C VAL A 240 -27.18 -25.68 7.15
N ARG A 241 -26.87 -24.96 8.24
CA ARG A 241 -27.78 -24.81 9.39
C ARG A 241 -28.23 -23.36 9.47
N ALA A 242 -29.54 -23.14 9.52
CA ALA A 242 -30.16 -21.83 9.67
C ALA A 242 -31.24 -21.89 10.75
N ASN A 243 -31.48 -20.78 11.45
CA ASN A 243 -32.60 -20.70 12.41
C ASN A 243 -33.95 -20.63 11.68
N ALA A 244 -34.00 -19.97 10.52
CA ALA A 244 -35.18 -19.89 9.66
C ALA A 244 -34.75 -19.70 8.20
N ILE A 245 -35.51 -20.26 7.28
CA ILE A 245 -35.39 -20.05 5.84
C ILE A 245 -36.79 -19.77 5.31
N THR A 246 -36.97 -18.65 4.62
CA THR A 246 -38.20 -18.35 3.86
C THR A 246 -37.91 -18.60 2.39
N VAL A 247 -38.67 -19.52 1.79
CA VAL A 247 -38.61 -19.81 0.36
C VAL A 247 -39.88 -19.26 -0.26
N ASN A 248 -39.74 -18.24 -1.10
CA ASN A 248 -40.85 -17.70 -1.86
C ASN A 248 -41.12 -18.62 -3.05
N THR A 249 -42.22 -19.34 -2.96
CA THR A 249 -42.64 -20.34 -3.94
C THR A 249 -44.12 -20.11 -4.29
N SER A 250 -44.61 -20.61 -5.43
CA SER A 250 -46.00 -20.33 -5.88
C SER A 250 -47.09 -21.02 -5.06
N GLY A 251 -46.73 -21.91 -4.12
CA GLY A 251 -47.68 -22.74 -3.38
C GLY A 251 -48.28 -23.88 -4.23
N ALA A 252 -48.74 -24.95 -3.58
CA ALA A 252 -49.27 -26.13 -4.25
C ALA A 252 -50.78 -26.04 -4.58
N ASP A 253 -51.33 -24.83 -4.70
CA ASP A 253 -52.77 -24.61 -4.87
C ASP A 253 -53.30 -25.07 -6.23
N PHE A 254 -52.40 -25.38 -7.19
CA PHE A 254 -52.75 -25.92 -8.50
C PHE A 254 -53.57 -27.21 -8.44
N VAL A 255 -53.49 -27.99 -7.35
CA VAL A 255 -54.29 -29.22 -7.17
C VAL A 255 -55.80 -28.93 -7.01
N PHE A 256 -56.15 -27.68 -6.71
CA PHE A 256 -57.53 -27.19 -6.61
C PHE A 256 -58.00 -26.47 -7.88
N ASP A 257 -57.15 -26.37 -8.90
CA ASP A 257 -57.55 -25.80 -10.18
C ASP A 257 -58.65 -26.67 -10.83
N PRO A 258 -59.73 -26.07 -11.39
CA PRO A 258 -60.80 -26.82 -12.05
C PRO A 258 -60.34 -27.76 -13.18
N VAL A 259 -59.19 -27.49 -13.80
CA VAL A 259 -58.62 -28.36 -14.85
C VAL A 259 -57.65 -29.41 -14.32
N TYR A 260 -57.36 -29.41 -13.00
CA TYR A 260 -56.49 -30.40 -12.39
C TYR A 260 -57.17 -31.79 -12.35
N LYS A 261 -56.55 -32.75 -13.03
CA LYS A 261 -57.09 -34.12 -13.13
C LYS A 261 -56.60 -34.98 -11.98
N LEU A 262 -57.44 -35.13 -10.95
CA LEU A 262 -57.18 -36.08 -9.87
C LEU A 262 -57.19 -37.53 -10.38
N MET A 263 -56.20 -38.31 -9.97
CA MET A 263 -56.14 -39.74 -10.26
C MET A 263 -57.30 -40.47 -9.56
N PRO A 264 -58.07 -41.34 -10.26
CA PRO A 264 -59.10 -42.15 -9.62
C PRO A 264 -58.52 -43.02 -8.50
N LEU A 265 -59.25 -43.19 -7.39
CA LEU A 265 -58.76 -43.90 -6.21
C LEU A 265 -58.31 -45.34 -6.48
N VAL A 266 -58.94 -46.03 -7.44
CA VAL A 266 -58.58 -47.40 -7.84
C VAL A 266 -57.18 -47.42 -8.47
N ASP A 267 -56.87 -46.45 -9.31
CA ASP A 267 -55.58 -46.35 -9.99
C ASP A 267 -54.50 -45.84 -9.03
N LEU A 268 -54.85 -44.91 -8.16
CA LEU A 268 -53.97 -44.46 -7.08
C LEU A 268 -53.58 -45.62 -6.15
N SER A 269 -54.52 -46.49 -5.78
CA SER A 269 -54.25 -47.67 -4.97
C SER A 269 -53.26 -48.63 -5.64
N LYS A 270 -53.45 -48.90 -6.94
CA LYS A 270 -52.48 -49.70 -7.72
C LYS A 270 -51.11 -49.04 -7.77
N TYR A 271 -51.05 -47.73 -7.99
CA TYR A 271 -49.81 -46.97 -8.03
C TYR A 271 -49.07 -47.04 -6.70
N LEU A 272 -49.77 -46.82 -5.58
CA LEU A 272 -49.20 -46.86 -4.23
C LEU A 272 -48.66 -48.26 -3.89
N ASN A 273 -49.38 -49.32 -4.25
CA ASN A 273 -48.93 -50.69 -4.03
C ASN A 273 -47.68 -51.06 -4.83
N ALA A 274 -47.48 -50.44 -6.00
CA ALA A 274 -46.32 -50.70 -6.85
C ALA A 274 -45.11 -49.80 -6.56
N ASN A 275 -45.34 -48.52 -6.24
CA ASN A 275 -44.27 -47.52 -6.16
C ASN A 275 -43.99 -47.03 -4.73
N HIS A 276 -44.90 -47.25 -3.78
CA HIS A 276 -44.76 -46.86 -2.37
C HIS A 276 -44.55 -45.34 -2.13
N HIS A 277 -44.96 -44.49 -3.07
CA HIS A 277 -45.01 -43.02 -2.93
C HIS A 277 -46.14 -42.45 -3.78
N LEU A 278 -46.50 -41.17 -3.56
CA LEU A 278 -47.54 -40.50 -4.34
C LEU A 278 -47.06 -40.19 -5.77
N PRO A 279 -47.98 -40.18 -6.77
CA PRO A 279 -47.66 -39.67 -8.10
C PRO A 279 -47.12 -38.23 -8.03
N GLY A 280 -46.11 -37.92 -8.85
CA GLY A 280 -45.48 -36.60 -8.89
C GLY A 280 -44.46 -36.33 -7.78
N ILE A 281 -44.40 -37.18 -6.75
CA ILE A 281 -43.37 -37.10 -5.69
C ILE A 281 -42.29 -38.14 -5.97
N ALA A 282 -41.03 -37.73 -5.98
CA ALA A 282 -39.91 -38.65 -6.17
C ALA A 282 -39.82 -39.68 -5.04
N SER A 283 -39.32 -40.88 -5.33
CA SER A 283 -39.07 -41.88 -4.29
C SER A 283 -38.02 -41.41 -3.30
N ALA A 284 -38.05 -41.90 -2.05
CA ALA A 284 -37.03 -41.54 -1.04
C ALA A 284 -35.60 -41.86 -1.51
N LYS A 285 -35.42 -42.97 -2.25
CA LYS A 285 -34.13 -43.35 -2.83
C LYS A 285 -33.65 -42.33 -3.87
N GLN A 286 -34.58 -41.85 -4.71
CA GLN A 286 -34.26 -40.84 -5.71
C GLN A 286 -33.97 -39.48 -5.07
N MET A 287 -34.76 -39.06 -4.07
CA MET A 287 -34.51 -37.84 -3.31
C MET A 287 -33.15 -37.85 -2.60
N GLN A 288 -32.72 -39.01 -2.08
CA GLN A 288 -31.38 -39.16 -1.48
C GLN A 288 -30.25 -39.09 -2.51
N ALA A 289 -30.48 -39.57 -3.73
CA ALA A 289 -29.47 -39.59 -4.78
C ALA A 289 -29.35 -38.22 -5.48
N ASP A 290 -30.47 -37.60 -5.82
CA ASP A 290 -30.54 -36.43 -6.70
C ASP A 290 -30.75 -35.11 -5.93
N GLY A 291 -31.11 -35.20 -4.64
CA GLY A 291 -31.54 -34.06 -3.82
C GLY A 291 -33.02 -33.74 -3.98
N VAL A 292 -33.48 -32.74 -3.23
CA VAL A 292 -34.88 -32.29 -3.21
C VAL A 292 -34.90 -30.78 -3.42
N ASN A 293 -35.56 -30.32 -4.48
CA ASN A 293 -35.84 -28.90 -4.64
C ASN A 293 -36.99 -28.51 -3.70
N LEU A 294 -36.70 -27.74 -2.66
CA LEU A 294 -37.69 -27.33 -1.67
C LEU A 294 -38.78 -26.41 -2.27
N GLY A 295 -38.45 -25.63 -3.30
CA GLY A 295 -39.42 -24.80 -4.02
C GLY A 295 -40.45 -25.66 -4.74
N ASP A 296 -39.97 -26.57 -5.59
CA ASP A 296 -40.82 -27.46 -6.39
C ASP A 296 -41.65 -28.42 -5.52
N ASN A 297 -41.14 -28.83 -4.36
CA ASN A 297 -41.89 -29.71 -3.44
C ASN A 297 -42.96 -28.96 -2.62
N GLN A 298 -43.04 -27.64 -2.75
CA GLN A 298 -44.04 -26.80 -2.07
C GLN A 298 -44.93 -26.06 -3.08
N THR A 299 -44.85 -26.42 -4.38
CA THR A 299 -45.61 -25.83 -5.50
C THR A 299 -46.29 -26.86 -6.34
#